data_AF-A0A2N9EEC5-F1
#
_entry.id   AF-A0A2N9EEC5-F1
#
_cell.length_a   1.000
_cell.length_b   1.000
_cell.length_c   1.000
_cell.angle_alpha   90.00
_cell.angle_beta   90.00
_cell.angle_gamma   90.00
#
_symmetry.space_group_name_H-M   'P 1'
#
loop_
_entity.id
_entity.type
_entity.pdbx_description
1 polymer ?
#
loop_
_entity_poly.entity_id
_entity_poly.type
_entity_poly.pdbx_seq_one_letter_code
_entity_poly.pdbx_strand_id
1 'polypeptide(L)'
;MCCSSDFLGTNFTIYDSQPPHSGAKPSSSRGSRRFASKRISPQVPAGNFEVGQVSYKFNLLKSRGPRRMVCSLKCPLPGEAANGKSPDNKKKPEYCTSGYTVLRNKAPRWHEHLQCWCLNFHGRVTVASVKNFQLVAIVDQSQPGGKGDEETVLLQFGKVGDDTFTMDYRQPLSAFQAFAICLTSFGTKLACE
;
A
#
# COMPACT_ATOMS: atom_id res chain seq x y z
N MET A 1 13.19 3.39 -5.12
CA MET A 1 11.74 3.17 -5.19
C MET A 1 11.34 3.21 -6.66
N CYS A 2 10.78 2.13 -7.18
CA CYS A 2 10.17 2.15 -8.51
C CYS A 2 8.70 1.82 -8.32
N CYS A 3 7.82 2.71 -8.79
CA CYS A 3 6.40 2.42 -8.95
C CYS A 3 6.13 2.48 -10.45
N SER A 4 5.51 1.44 -11.02
CA SER A 4 5.06 1.45 -12.40
C SER A 4 3.54 1.56 -12.42
N SER A 5 2.99 2.42 -13.26
CA SER A 5 1.55 2.45 -13.52
C SER A 5 1.22 1.72 -14.83
N ASP A 6 -0.01 1.25 -14.96
CA ASP A 6 -0.59 0.99 -16.26
C ASP A 6 -0.84 2.30 -17.03
N PHE A 7 -1.19 2.18 -18.31
CA PHE A 7 -1.43 3.33 -19.19
C PHE A 7 -2.57 4.23 -18.68
N LEU A 8 -3.57 3.67 -18.01
CA LEU A 8 -4.74 4.38 -17.52
C LEU A 8 -4.51 5.07 -16.16
N GLY A 9 -3.42 4.75 -15.46
CA GLY A 9 -3.14 5.24 -14.10
C GLY A 9 -4.10 4.66 -13.06
N THR A 10 -4.63 3.47 -13.30
CA THR A 10 -5.56 2.78 -12.39
C THR A 10 -4.90 1.66 -11.62
N ASN A 11 -3.88 1.02 -12.17
CA ASN A 11 -3.14 -0.03 -11.50
C ASN A 11 -1.68 0.36 -11.38
N PHE A 12 -1.13 0.19 -10.19
CA PHE A 12 0.26 0.50 -9.88
C PHE A 12 0.92 -0.72 -9.25
N THR A 13 2.16 -1.00 -9.64
CA THR A 13 3.01 -2.02 -9.04
C THR A 13 4.15 -1.35 -8.29
N ILE A 14 4.36 -1.76 -7.03
CA ILE A 14 5.42 -1.26 -6.15
C ILE A 14 6.57 -2.25 -6.17
N TYR A 15 7.79 -1.74 -6.43
CA TYR A 15 9.01 -2.53 -6.46
C TYR A 15 10.01 -2.10 -5.38
N ASP A 16 10.61 -3.08 -4.72
CA ASP A 16 11.77 -2.93 -3.84
C ASP A 16 13.04 -3.46 -4.55
N SER A 17 14.19 -2.88 -4.20
CA SER A 17 15.51 -3.36 -4.59
C SER A 17 15.97 -4.59 -3.81
N GLN A 18 15.40 -4.83 -2.63
CA GLN A 18 15.78 -5.95 -1.77
C GLN A 18 14.96 -7.20 -2.08
N PRO A 19 15.60 -8.38 -2.20
CA PRO A 19 14.89 -9.63 -2.41
C PRO A 19 14.05 -9.96 -1.17
N PRO A 20 12.75 -10.32 -1.34
CA PRO A 20 11.88 -10.61 -0.21
C PRO A 20 12.20 -11.95 0.49
N HIS A 21 13.06 -12.78 -0.11
CA HIS A 21 13.59 -14.03 0.47
C HIS A 21 14.84 -14.46 -0.32
N SER A 22 15.65 -15.34 0.29
CA SER A 22 16.82 -15.91 -0.39
C SER A 22 16.40 -16.66 -1.66
N GLY A 23 17.06 -16.38 -2.79
CA GLY A 23 16.75 -16.99 -4.08
C GLY A 23 15.56 -16.37 -4.84
N ALA A 24 14.96 -15.28 -4.34
CA ALA A 24 13.92 -14.57 -5.06
C ALA A 24 14.42 -14.12 -6.44
N LYS A 25 13.61 -14.35 -7.47
CA LYS A 25 13.92 -13.89 -8.83
C LYS A 25 13.40 -12.46 -9.02
N PRO A 26 14.21 -11.55 -9.57
CA PRO A 26 13.75 -10.21 -9.87
C PRO A 26 12.69 -10.23 -10.96
N SER A 27 11.76 -9.28 -10.89
CA SER A 27 10.79 -9.04 -11.95
C SER A 27 11.51 -8.65 -13.25
N SER A 28 11.14 -9.26 -14.36
CA SER A 28 11.70 -8.98 -15.69
C SER A 28 11.03 -7.74 -16.31
N SER A 29 11.15 -6.58 -15.67
CA SER A 29 10.68 -5.33 -16.28
C SER A 29 11.64 -4.94 -17.43
N ARG A 30 11.15 -4.88 -18.67
CA ARG A 30 11.89 -4.50 -19.91
C ARG A 30 12.50 -3.08 -19.90
N GLY A 31 12.47 -2.36 -18.78
CA GLY A 31 12.88 -0.95 -18.64
C GLY A 31 14.27 -0.70 -18.04
N SER A 32 15.07 -1.73 -17.73
CA SER A 32 16.40 -1.54 -17.14
C SER A 32 17.42 -1.06 -18.19
N ARG A 33 17.32 0.21 -18.59
CA ARG A 33 18.44 0.90 -19.25
C ARG A 33 19.56 1.01 -18.24
N ARG A 34 20.61 0.21 -18.44
CA ARG A 34 21.88 0.29 -17.68
C ARG A 34 22.48 1.68 -17.85
N PHE A 35 22.17 2.61 -16.97
CA PHE A 35 23.04 3.76 -16.75
C PHE A 35 24.25 3.28 -15.97
N ALA A 36 25.37 3.10 -16.67
CA ALA A 36 26.65 2.77 -16.06
C ALA A 36 27.15 3.97 -15.25
N SER A 37 26.69 4.12 -14.01
CA SER A 37 27.36 4.99 -13.05
C SER A 37 28.55 4.20 -12.49
N LYS A 38 29.76 4.67 -12.78
CA LYS A 38 30.99 4.19 -12.12
C LYS A 38 30.90 4.55 -10.63
N ARG A 39 30.32 3.68 -9.80
CA ARG A 39 30.26 3.86 -8.33
C ARG A 39 30.93 2.68 -7.63
N ILE A 40 31.86 3.00 -6.73
CA ILE A 40 32.73 2.07 -5.97
C ILE A 40 31.99 1.59 -4.70
N SER A 41 30.70 1.34 -4.78
CA SER A 41 29.89 0.84 -3.65
C SER A 41 29.67 -0.67 -3.82
N PRO A 42 29.59 -1.46 -2.73
CA PRO A 42 29.44 -2.91 -2.82
C PRO A 42 28.24 -3.24 -3.71
N GLN A 43 28.51 -4.02 -4.77
CA GLN A 43 27.54 -4.40 -5.79
C GLN A 43 26.57 -5.44 -5.22
N VAL A 44 25.61 -4.98 -4.43
CA VAL A 44 24.42 -5.80 -4.14
C VAL A 44 23.63 -5.88 -5.46
N PRO A 45 23.28 -7.07 -5.98
CA PRO A 45 22.41 -7.17 -7.15
C PRO A 45 21.06 -6.52 -6.82
N ALA A 46 20.88 -5.25 -7.19
CA ALA A 46 19.63 -4.54 -7.02
C ALA A 46 18.65 -5.03 -8.10
N GLY A 47 17.93 -6.12 -7.79
CA GLY A 47 16.81 -6.60 -8.59
C GLY A 47 15.54 -5.80 -8.27
N ASN A 48 14.66 -5.59 -9.24
CA ASN A 48 13.33 -5.04 -8.96
C ASN A 48 12.40 -6.17 -8.50
N PHE A 49 12.07 -6.23 -7.22
CA PHE A 49 11.16 -7.23 -6.65
C PHE A 49 9.80 -6.61 -6.40
N GLU A 50 8.74 -7.21 -6.93
CA GLU A 50 7.39 -6.77 -6.67
C GLU A 50 7.01 -7.02 -5.20
N VAL A 51 6.68 -5.94 -4.49
CA VAL A 51 6.31 -5.98 -3.07
C VAL A 51 4.85 -5.61 -2.83
N GLY A 52 4.15 -5.16 -3.87
CA GLY A 52 2.72 -4.96 -3.79
C GLY A 52 2.12 -4.26 -5.00
N GLN A 53 0.79 -4.11 -4.95
CA GLN A 53 -0.02 -3.52 -6.00
C GLN A 53 -1.05 -2.55 -5.39
N VAL A 54 -1.39 -1.52 -6.13
CA VAL A 54 -2.45 -0.55 -5.81
C VAL A 54 -3.38 -0.44 -7.00
N SER A 55 -4.66 -0.66 -6.79
CA SER A 55 -5.71 -0.55 -7.81
C SER A 55 -6.75 0.48 -7.43
N TYR A 56 -7.11 1.33 -8.38
CA TYR A 56 -8.19 2.30 -8.31
C TYR A 56 -9.34 1.85 -9.21
N LYS A 57 -10.52 1.64 -8.63
CA LYS A 57 -11.74 1.35 -9.39
C LYS A 57 -12.54 2.62 -9.61
N PHE A 58 -12.88 2.89 -10.87
CA PHE A 58 -13.82 3.92 -11.24
C PHE A 58 -15.25 3.43 -11.06
N ASN A 59 -16.13 4.33 -10.62
CA ASN A 59 -17.55 4.09 -10.63
C ASN A 59 -18.07 4.52 -12.02
N LEU A 60 -18.24 3.58 -12.96
CA LEU A 60 -18.69 3.89 -14.33
C LEU A 60 -20.15 4.38 -14.40
N LEU A 61 -20.96 4.15 -13.36
CA LEU A 61 -22.37 4.55 -13.33
C LEU A 61 -22.60 5.59 -12.23
N LYS A 62 -22.51 6.88 -12.60
CA LYS A 62 -23.13 8.09 -12.01
C LYS A 62 -23.38 8.18 -10.48
N SER A 63 -22.68 7.45 -9.63
CA SER A 63 -22.75 7.67 -8.18
C SER A 63 -21.67 8.66 -7.78
N ARG A 64 -22.10 9.82 -7.27
CA ARG A 64 -21.24 10.79 -6.57
C ARG A 64 -20.68 10.13 -5.31
N GLY A 65 -19.65 9.32 -5.48
CA GLY A 65 -19.03 8.51 -4.44
C GLY A 65 -17.50 8.49 -4.57
N PRO A 66 -16.77 8.40 -3.46
CA PRO A 66 -15.31 8.31 -3.48
C PRO A 66 -14.83 7.11 -4.30
N ARG A 67 -13.69 7.29 -5.00
CA ARG A 67 -13.05 6.22 -5.76
C ARG A 67 -12.63 5.09 -4.81
N ARG A 68 -12.89 3.84 -5.21
CA ARG A 68 -12.47 2.67 -4.42
C ARG A 68 -10.99 2.40 -4.70
N MET A 69 -10.20 2.35 -3.64
CA MET A 69 -8.76 2.06 -3.70
C MET A 69 -8.49 0.78 -2.89
N VAL A 70 -7.80 -0.17 -3.52
CA VAL A 70 -7.40 -1.44 -2.90
C VAL A 70 -5.89 -1.57 -3.04
N CYS A 71 -5.20 -1.88 -1.96
CA CYS A 71 -3.77 -2.15 -1.95
C CYS A 71 -3.53 -3.57 -1.47
N SER A 72 -2.71 -4.32 -2.19
CA SER A 72 -2.25 -5.64 -1.79
C SER A 72 -0.75 -5.57 -1.58
N LEU A 73 -0.29 -5.72 -0.35
CA LEU A 73 1.13 -5.60 0.00
C LEU A 73 1.64 -6.90 0.59
N LYS A 74 2.87 -7.26 0.24
CA LYS A 74 3.61 -8.28 0.98
C LYS A 74 4.13 -7.66 2.27
N CYS A 75 3.55 -8.03 3.40
CA CYS A 75 4.01 -7.57 4.71
C CYS A 75 4.85 -8.69 5.35
N PRO A 76 6.12 -8.43 5.73
CA PRO A 76 6.85 -9.36 6.56
C PRO A 76 6.11 -9.52 7.89
N LEU A 77 5.68 -10.74 8.21
CA LEU A 77 5.09 -11.00 9.52
C LEU A 77 6.18 -10.81 10.60
N PRO A 78 5.83 -10.25 11.79
CA PRO A 78 6.78 -10.16 12.90
C PRO A 78 7.12 -11.58 13.37
N GLY A 79 8.19 -12.15 12.82
CA GLY A 79 8.61 -13.53 13.09
C GLY A 79 9.51 -14.14 12.02
N GLU A 80 9.48 -13.66 10.78
CA GLU A 80 10.33 -14.21 9.70
C GLU A 80 11.69 -13.50 9.55
N ALA A 81 11.87 -12.31 10.12
CA ALA A 81 13.12 -11.54 10.01
C ALA A 81 14.25 -12.04 10.94
N ALA A 82 13.96 -13.00 11.84
CA ALA A 82 14.92 -13.48 12.83
C ALA A 82 14.76 -14.98 13.08
N ASN A 83 15.23 -15.84 12.17
CA ASN A 83 15.73 -17.13 12.63
C ASN A 83 16.81 -17.71 11.72
N GLY A 84 18.06 -17.62 12.18
CA GLY A 84 19.10 -18.53 11.76
C GLY A 84 18.83 -19.91 12.36
N LYS A 85 18.67 -20.91 11.48
CA LYS A 85 18.78 -22.37 11.70
C LYS A 85 18.56 -22.91 13.12
N SER A 86 17.51 -23.72 13.28
CA SER A 86 17.61 -24.95 14.07
C SER A 86 16.71 -26.04 13.45
N PRO A 87 17.18 -27.30 13.29
CA PRO A 87 16.36 -28.38 12.78
C PRO A 87 15.70 -29.09 13.96
N ASP A 88 14.41 -28.88 14.19
CA ASP A 88 13.65 -29.96 14.82
C ASP A 88 12.17 -29.98 14.48
N ASN A 89 11.70 -31.20 14.27
CA ASN A 89 10.52 -31.59 13.53
C ASN A 89 9.27 -31.56 14.43
N LYS A 90 8.41 -30.54 14.32
CA LYS A 90 7.00 -30.61 14.76
C LYS A 90 6.09 -29.94 13.73
N LYS A 91 5.21 -30.75 13.13
CA LYS A 91 4.17 -30.36 12.18
C LYS A 91 3.34 -29.19 12.75
N LYS A 92 3.58 -27.97 12.26
CA LYS A 92 2.67 -26.84 12.40
C LYS A 92 1.54 -27.00 11.36
N PRO A 93 0.28 -26.65 11.68
CA PRO A 93 -0.80 -26.74 10.72
C PRO A 93 -0.47 -25.82 9.54
N GLU A 94 -0.50 -26.39 8.34
CA GLU A 94 -0.36 -25.69 7.07
C GLU A 94 -1.55 -24.73 6.90
N TYR A 95 -1.35 -23.48 7.31
CA TYR A 95 -2.11 -22.36 6.76
C TYR A 95 -1.20 -21.60 5.80
N CYS A 96 -0.91 -22.24 4.66
CA CYS A 96 -0.39 -21.54 3.49
C CYS A 96 -1.54 -20.76 2.86
N THR A 97 -1.78 -19.53 3.31
CA THR A 97 -2.70 -18.63 2.61
C THR A 97 -2.13 -17.21 2.61
N SER A 98 -1.22 -17.00 1.65
CA SER A 98 -0.64 -15.74 1.16
C SER A 98 -0.14 -14.73 2.22
N GLY A 99 1.17 -14.51 2.29
CA GLY A 99 1.82 -13.45 3.09
C GLY A 99 1.53 -12.01 2.62
N TYR A 100 0.31 -11.73 2.19
CA TYR A 100 -0.14 -10.44 1.71
C TYR A 100 -1.19 -9.84 2.65
N THR A 101 -1.00 -8.59 3.05
CA THR A 101 -2.02 -7.78 3.70
C THR A 101 -2.79 -7.00 2.64
N VAL A 102 -4.11 -7.17 2.63
CA VAL A 102 -4.99 -6.39 1.76
C VAL A 102 -5.55 -5.21 2.55
N LEU A 103 -5.34 -4.01 2.02
CA LEU A 103 -5.86 -2.76 2.55
C LEU A 103 -6.91 -2.19 1.59
N ARG A 104 -7.94 -1.54 2.13
CA ARG A 104 -8.94 -0.82 1.34
C ARG A 104 -9.13 0.59 1.87
N ASN A 105 -9.58 1.50 1.00
CA ASN A 105 -9.99 2.81 1.45
C ASN A 105 -11.16 2.69 2.45
N LYS A 106 -11.05 3.41 3.55
CA LYS A 106 -12.15 3.59 4.48
C LYS A 106 -13.28 4.35 3.78
N ALA A 107 -14.52 3.90 3.96
CA ALA A 107 -15.67 4.62 3.46
C ALA A 107 -15.83 5.94 4.24
N PRO A 108 -16.08 7.09 3.58
CA PRO A 108 -16.36 8.32 4.30
C PRO A 108 -17.66 8.18 5.08
N ARG A 109 -17.78 8.97 6.14
CA ARG A 109 -19.03 9.10 6.89
C ARG A 109 -19.75 10.35 6.42
N TRP A 110 -21.08 10.27 6.34
CA TRP A 110 -21.89 11.47 6.12
C TRP A 110 -21.77 12.40 7.34
N HIS A 111 -21.53 13.68 7.08
CA HIS A 111 -21.42 14.70 8.10
C HIS A 111 -22.57 15.69 7.98
N GLU A 112 -23.60 15.54 8.81
CA GLU A 112 -24.87 16.27 8.72
C GLU A 112 -24.68 17.79 8.63
N HIS A 113 -23.93 18.40 9.55
CA HIS A 113 -23.74 19.85 9.58
C HIS A 113 -23.00 20.42 8.35
N LEU A 114 -22.13 19.61 7.73
CA LEU A 114 -21.34 20.03 6.57
C LEU A 114 -21.96 19.57 5.24
N GLN A 115 -23.02 18.75 5.31
CA GLN A 115 -23.68 18.11 4.17
C GLN A 115 -22.67 17.48 3.19
N CYS A 116 -21.62 16.83 3.72
CA CYS A 116 -20.53 16.22 2.96
C CYS A 116 -20.25 14.78 3.40
N TRP A 117 -19.75 13.98 2.46
CA TRP A 117 -19.05 12.73 2.77
C TRP A 117 -17.61 13.05 3.17
N CYS A 118 -17.27 12.82 4.43
CA CYS A 118 -16.02 13.27 5.01
C CYS A 118 -15.39 12.16 5.89
N LEU A 119 -14.06 12.08 5.91
CA LEU A 119 -13.30 11.19 6.80
C LEU A 119 -12.82 11.98 8.02
N ASN A 120 -12.75 11.32 9.18
CA ASN A 120 -12.21 11.95 10.39
C ASN A 120 -10.68 11.78 10.44
N PHE A 121 -9.98 12.88 10.17
CA PHE A 121 -8.51 12.95 10.20
C PHE A 121 -7.95 13.49 11.53
N HIS A 122 -8.79 13.75 12.54
CA HIS A 122 -8.37 14.25 13.86
C HIS A 122 -7.48 15.51 13.79
N GLY A 123 -7.81 16.43 12.87
CA GLY A 123 -7.05 17.66 12.65
C GLY A 123 -5.74 17.50 11.88
N ARG A 124 -5.35 16.28 11.48
CA ARG A 124 -4.13 16.02 10.68
C ARG A 124 -4.25 16.50 9.24
N VAL A 125 -5.47 16.54 8.70
CA VAL A 125 -5.77 16.98 7.33
C VAL A 125 -6.71 18.16 7.41
N THR A 126 -6.29 19.28 6.81
CA THR A 126 -6.96 20.59 6.94
C THR A 126 -7.43 21.15 5.60
N VAL A 127 -6.93 20.63 4.49
CA VAL A 127 -7.27 21.11 3.14
C VAL A 127 -8.01 20.02 2.36
N ALA A 128 -9.14 20.38 1.74
CA ALA A 128 -9.91 19.46 0.90
C ALA A 128 -9.10 19.02 -0.32
N SER A 129 -9.07 17.70 -0.59
CA SER A 129 -8.39 17.14 -1.75
C SER A 129 -8.89 15.73 -2.05
N VAL A 130 -8.91 15.34 -3.32
CA VAL A 130 -9.11 13.94 -3.75
C VAL A 130 -7.98 13.00 -3.31
N LYS A 131 -6.88 13.56 -2.79
CA LYS A 131 -5.74 12.85 -2.22
C LYS A 131 -5.92 12.53 -0.73
N ASN A 132 -7.00 12.99 -0.10
CA ASN A 132 -7.24 12.71 1.31
C ASN A 132 -7.86 11.31 1.45
N PHE A 133 -7.15 10.37 2.08
CA PHE A 133 -7.65 9.01 2.27
C PHE A 133 -7.12 8.36 3.55
N GLN A 134 -7.87 7.36 4.02
CA GLN A 134 -7.46 6.42 5.06
C GLN A 134 -7.53 5.01 4.49
N LEU A 135 -6.52 4.17 4.76
CA LEU A 135 -6.53 2.75 4.44
C LEU A 135 -6.66 1.92 5.71
N VAL A 136 -7.49 0.88 5.63
CA VAL A 136 -7.79 -0.05 6.72
C VAL A 136 -7.50 -1.48 6.26
N ALA A 137 -7.04 -2.34 7.16
CA ALA A 137 -6.85 -3.76 6.86
C ALA A 137 -8.19 -4.48 6.68
N ILE A 138 -8.22 -5.42 5.74
CA ILE A 138 -9.30 -6.41 5.66
C ILE A 138 -8.94 -7.52 6.64
N VAL A 139 -9.56 -7.52 7.83
CA VAL A 139 -9.48 -8.65 8.76
C VAL A 139 -10.42 -9.73 8.24
N ASP A 140 -9.91 -10.95 8.05
CA ASP A 140 -10.75 -12.09 7.69
C ASP A 140 -11.71 -12.40 8.86
N GLN A 141 -13.00 -12.23 8.60
CA GLN A 141 -14.08 -12.43 9.58
C GLN A 141 -14.21 -13.91 10.01
N SER A 142 -13.45 -14.83 9.38
CA SER A 142 -13.37 -16.24 9.75
C SER A 142 -12.52 -16.52 11.01
N GLN A 143 -11.74 -15.55 11.51
CA GLN A 143 -10.88 -15.77 12.67
C GLN A 143 -11.63 -15.61 14.02
N PRO A 144 -11.56 -16.61 14.92
CA PRO A 144 -12.22 -16.56 16.22
C PRO A 144 -11.50 -15.55 17.13
N GLY A 145 -12.07 -14.36 17.27
CA GLY A 145 -11.51 -13.24 18.05
C GLY A 145 -11.63 -11.87 17.40
N GLY A 146 -12.09 -11.81 16.13
CA GLY A 146 -12.42 -10.55 15.47
C GLY A 146 -13.65 -9.91 16.10
N LYS A 147 -13.47 -9.15 17.19
CA LYS A 147 -14.45 -8.15 17.61
C LYS A 147 -14.66 -7.22 16.43
N GLY A 148 -15.80 -7.37 15.77
CA GLY A 148 -16.29 -6.44 14.77
C GLY A 148 -16.36 -5.04 15.37
N ASP A 149 -15.93 -4.06 14.56
CA ASP A 149 -16.34 -2.64 14.54
C ASP A 149 -15.20 -1.63 14.52
N GLU A 150 -13.95 -2.01 14.76
CA GLU A 150 -12.80 -1.10 14.58
C GLU A 150 -11.98 -1.45 13.33
N GLU A 151 -12.37 -0.85 12.20
CA GLU A 151 -11.49 -0.74 11.04
C GLU A 151 -10.22 0.02 11.45
N THR A 152 -9.16 -0.71 11.79
CA THR A 152 -7.88 -0.11 12.19
C THR A 152 -7.27 0.62 11.01
N VAL A 153 -7.17 1.94 11.11
CA VAL A 153 -6.50 2.78 10.10
C VAL A 153 -4.99 2.52 10.18
N LEU A 154 -4.44 1.97 9.10
CA LEU A 154 -3.01 1.65 8.98
C LEU A 154 -2.23 2.72 8.20
N LEU A 155 -2.89 3.44 7.31
CA LEU A 155 -2.32 4.58 6.59
C LEU A 155 -3.34 5.71 6.52
N GLN A 156 -2.92 6.91 6.88
CA GLN A 156 -3.68 8.14 6.73
C GLN A 156 -2.82 9.15 5.96
N PHE A 157 -3.39 9.68 4.87
CA PHE A 157 -2.73 10.66 4.02
C PHE A 157 -3.68 11.80 3.69
N GLY A 158 -3.18 13.03 3.67
CA GLY A 158 -3.98 14.17 3.22
C GLY A 158 -3.26 15.51 3.23
N LYS A 159 -3.90 16.48 2.58
CA LYS A 159 -3.35 17.82 2.30
C LYS A 159 -3.47 18.75 3.52
N VAL A 160 -2.41 19.51 3.78
CA VAL A 160 -2.37 20.55 4.83
C VAL A 160 -1.91 21.92 4.34
N GLY A 161 -1.29 21.99 3.16
CA GLY A 161 -0.87 23.21 2.47
C GLY A 161 -0.73 22.93 0.97
N ASP A 162 -0.30 23.91 0.16
CA ASP A 162 -0.34 23.80 -1.31
C ASP A 162 0.36 22.55 -1.85
N ASP A 163 1.60 22.32 -1.43
CA ASP A 163 2.41 21.13 -1.74
C ASP A 163 2.83 20.38 -0.47
N THR A 164 2.06 20.54 0.61
CA THR A 164 2.36 19.94 1.92
C THR A 164 1.27 18.95 2.31
N PHE A 165 1.70 17.74 2.67
CA PHE A 165 0.83 16.63 3.03
C PHE A 165 1.31 15.97 4.32
N THR A 166 0.39 15.44 5.11
CA THR A 166 0.69 14.59 6.26
C THR A 166 0.56 13.12 5.87
N MET A 167 1.46 12.28 6.36
CA MET A 167 1.42 10.84 6.19
C MET A 167 1.63 10.16 7.56
N ASP A 168 0.57 9.56 8.08
CA ASP A 168 0.62 8.76 9.32
C ASP A 168 0.47 7.28 8.96
N TYR A 169 1.42 6.45 9.36
CA TYR A 169 1.39 5.01 9.08
C TYR A 169 1.63 4.21 10.36
N ARG A 170 1.13 2.97 10.37
CA ARG A 170 1.28 2.02 11.48
C ARG A 170 1.77 0.68 10.97
N GLN A 171 2.41 -0.08 11.85
CA GLN A 171 2.71 -1.49 11.59
C GLN A 171 1.43 -2.24 11.19
N PRO A 172 1.48 -3.16 10.21
CA PRO A 172 2.69 -3.73 9.61
C PRO A 172 3.28 -2.94 8.42
N LEU A 173 2.77 -1.74 8.09
CA LEU A 173 3.33 -0.95 6.99
C LEU A 173 4.70 -0.39 7.34
N SER A 174 5.65 -0.55 6.43
CA SER A 174 6.89 0.22 6.47
C SER A 174 6.67 1.63 5.91
N ALA A 175 7.53 2.58 6.31
CA ALA A 175 7.52 3.94 5.74
C ALA A 175 7.63 3.92 4.21
N PHE A 176 8.44 2.99 3.68
CA PHE A 176 8.62 2.79 2.24
C PHE A 176 7.31 2.39 1.55
N GLN A 177 6.61 1.39 2.08
CA GLN A 177 5.32 0.93 1.53
C GLN A 177 4.26 2.03 1.61
N ALA A 178 4.15 2.69 2.78
CA ALA A 178 3.23 3.79 2.99
C ALA A 178 3.47 4.93 2.00
N PHE A 179 4.72 5.37 1.85
CA PHE A 179 5.09 6.44 0.94
C PHE A 179 4.83 6.05 -0.53
N ALA A 180 5.18 4.83 -0.94
CA ALA A 180 4.91 4.34 -2.29
C ALA A 180 3.42 4.37 -2.63
N ILE A 181 2.56 3.95 -1.70
CA ILE A 181 1.10 4.04 -1.83
C ILE A 181 0.64 5.50 -1.95
N CYS A 182 1.17 6.41 -1.13
CA CYS A 182 0.80 7.83 -1.22
C CYS A 182 1.15 8.43 -2.59
N LEU A 183 2.30 8.08 -3.17
CA LEU A 183 2.70 8.57 -4.49
C LEU A 183 1.75 8.13 -5.61
N THR A 184 1.10 6.97 -5.52
CA THR A 184 0.12 6.54 -6.54
C THR A 184 -1.11 7.46 -6.61
N SER A 185 -1.36 8.25 -5.56
CA SER A 185 -2.44 9.25 -5.54
C SER A 185 -2.14 10.51 -6.36
N PHE A 186 -0.88 10.74 -6.72
CA PHE A 186 -0.44 11.87 -7.55
C PHE A 186 -0.41 11.57 -9.04
N GLY A 187 -0.48 10.29 -9.45
CA GLY A 187 -0.48 9.92 -10.86
C GLY A 187 -1.65 10.55 -11.63
N THR A 188 -1.35 11.08 -12.82
CA THR A 188 -2.36 11.58 -13.76
C THR A 188 -3.24 10.42 -14.22
N LYS A 189 -4.51 10.44 -13.82
CA LYS A 189 -5.50 9.47 -14.27
C LYS A 189 -6.20 10.07 -15.47
N LEU A 190 -5.93 9.54 -16.67
CA LEU A 190 -6.52 10.06 -17.91
C LEU A 190 -8.06 9.92 -17.94
N ALA A 191 -8.65 9.16 -17.01
CA ALA A 191 -10.10 8.96 -16.88
C ALA A 191 -10.72 9.75 -15.71
N CYS A 192 -10.17 10.92 -15.35
CA CYS A 192 -10.50 11.62 -14.10
C CYS A 192 -10.67 13.14 -14.19
N GLU A 193 -11.14 13.63 -15.34
CA GLU A 193 -11.80 14.94 -15.44
C GLU A 193 -13.32 14.77 -15.50
#